data_AF-K7ZBJ5-F1
#
_entry.id   AF-K7ZBJ5-F1
#
_cell.length_a   1.000
_cell.length_b   1.000
_cell.length_c   1.000
_cell.angle_alpha   90.00
_cell.angle_beta   90.00
_cell.angle_gamma   90.00
#
_symmetry.space_group_name_H-M   'P 1'
#
loop_
_entity.id
_entity.type
_entity.pdbx_description
1 polymer ?
#
loop_
_entity_poly.entity_id
_entity_poly.type
_entity_poly.pdbx_seq_one_letter_code
_entity_poly.pdbx_strand_id
1 'polypeptide(L)'
;PSEVYENLRALSEPAQDVSAKRITAFVGIQTGFTTNHNNPKYNYENRREALRATWAPSNESERSKLETESGIVARFVVGHSPDSGAEAALNAEEAKHGGFMRLDLVEGYADLPRKTLLFFETVLRQYDPQYIVKVDDDVYLRLDRVPAAVEQWASVGADYIGCMKNGQVIKTPR
;
A
#
# COMPACT_ATOMS: atom_id res chain seq x y z
N PRO A 1 1.25 24.86 4.50
CA PRO A 1 0.45 24.23 5.58
C PRO A 1 -1.05 24.25 5.26
N SER A 2 -1.62 25.40 4.90
CA SER A 2 -3.04 25.54 4.54
C SER A 2 -3.46 24.69 3.34
N GLU A 3 -2.65 24.63 2.29
CA GLU A 3 -2.98 23.91 1.05
C GLU A 3 -3.10 22.39 1.23
N VAL A 4 -2.30 21.80 2.15
CA VAL A 4 -2.42 20.37 2.51
C VAL A 4 -3.71 20.11 3.27
N TYR A 5 -4.11 21.01 4.18
CA TYR A 5 -5.36 20.86 4.93
C TYR A 5 -6.60 21.12 4.05
N GLU A 6 -6.51 22.05 3.09
CA GLU A 6 -7.57 22.27 2.10
C GLU A 6 -7.71 21.08 1.16
N ASN A 7 -6.60 20.46 0.72
CA ASN A 7 -6.65 19.22 -0.06
C ASN A 7 -7.25 18.06 0.75
N LEU A 8 -6.94 17.94 2.05
CA LEU A 8 -7.57 16.95 2.93
C LEU A 8 -9.07 17.21 3.15
N ARG A 9 -9.50 18.48 3.16
CA ARG A 9 -10.93 18.85 3.21
C ARG A 9 -11.66 18.57 1.90
N ALA A 10 -11.03 18.82 0.76
CA ALA A 10 -11.59 18.46 -0.55
C ALA A 10 -11.74 16.93 -0.71
N LEU A 11 -10.88 16.14 -0.04
CA LEU A 11 -11.02 14.68 0.08
C LEU A 11 -12.10 14.23 1.07
N SER A 12 -12.63 15.16 1.90
CA SER A 12 -13.76 14.90 2.80
C SER A 12 -15.12 15.20 2.17
N GLU A 13 -15.14 15.80 0.97
CA GLU A 13 -16.36 15.84 0.17
C GLU A 13 -16.63 14.42 -0.34
N PRO A 14 -17.76 13.80 0.05
CA PRO A 14 -18.04 12.45 -0.40
C PRO A 14 -18.16 12.46 -1.91
N ALA A 15 -17.34 11.64 -2.58
CA ALA A 15 -17.57 11.30 -3.97
C ALA A 15 -19.05 10.89 -4.11
N GLN A 16 -19.75 11.51 -5.06
CA GLN A 16 -21.16 11.24 -5.30
C GLN A 16 -21.39 9.73 -5.46
N ASP A 17 -22.29 9.21 -4.62
CA ASP A 17 -22.87 7.86 -4.64
C ASP A 17 -21.87 6.69 -4.68
N VAL A 18 -21.38 6.27 -3.50
CA VAL A 18 -20.88 4.90 -3.35
C VAL A 18 -21.50 4.29 -2.10
N SER A 19 -22.45 3.38 -2.31
CA SER A 19 -22.88 2.38 -1.32
C SER A 19 -21.77 1.35 -1.02
N ALA A 20 -20.51 1.80 -0.96
CA ALA A 20 -19.37 0.94 -0.68
C ALA A 20 -19.49 0.42 0.74
N LYS A 21 -19.58 -0.90 0.86
CA LYS A 21 -19.48 -1.58 2.15
C LYS A 21 -18.16 -1.19 2.80
N ARG A 22 -18.22 -0.62 4.01
CA ARG A 22 -17.04 -0.33 4.82
C ARG A 22 -16.18 -1.59 4.97
N ILE A 23 -14.88 -1.46 4.73
CA ILE A 23 -13.90 -2.55 4.86
C ILE A 23 -13.10 -2.41 6.15
N THR A 24 -12.66 -3.53 6.72
CA THR A 24 -11.87 -3.58 7.96
C THR A 24 -10.53 -2.88 7.80
N ALA A 25 -9.80 -3.20 6.74
CA ALA A 25 -8.54 -2.54 6.45
C ALA A 25 -8.19 -2.57 4.96
N PHE A 26 -7.53 -1.52 4.49
CA PHE A 26 -6.79 -1.53 3.24
C PHE A 26 -5.29 -1.69 3.52
N VAL A 27 -4.67 -2.76 3.02
CA VAL A 27 -3.25 -3.04 3.15
C VAL A 27 -2.53 -2.70 1.84
N GLY A 28 -1.75 -1.61 1.86
CA GLY A 28 -0.90 -1.20 0.75
C GLY A 28 0.55 -1.64 0.93
N ILE A 29 0.98 -2.58 0.09
CA ILE A 29 2.35 -3.12 0.08
C ILE A 29 3.19 -2.27 -0.87
N GLN A 30 4.07 -1.43 -0.33
CA GLN A 30 4.90 -0.52 -1.11
C GLN A 30 6.02 -1.29 -1.80
N THR A 31 5.97 -1.33 -3.13
CA THR A 31 6.94 -2.04 -3.99
C THR A 31 7.31 -1.17 -5.19
N GLY A 32 8.21 -1.60 -6.06
CA GLY A 32 8.71 -0.79 -7.17
C GLY A 32 9.23 -1.64 -8.33
N PHE A 33 10.20 -1.08 -9.06
CA PHE A 33 10.87 -1.75 -10.19
C PHE A 33 12.32 -2.05 -9.85
N THR A 34 12.77 -3.24 -10.24
CA THR A 34 14.18 -3.56 -10.13
C THR A 34 14.99 -2.77 -11.13
N THR A 35 16.02 -2.09 -10.64
CA THR A 35 17.02 -1.42 -11.48
C THR A 35 18.33 -2.19 -11.43
N ASN A 36 19.09 -2.17 -12.52
CA ASN A 36 20.35 -2.90 -12.67
C ASN A 36 20.22 -4.41 -12.39
N HIS A 37 19.60 -5.15 -13.31
CA HIS A 37 19.33 -6.59 -13.14
C HIS A 37 20.59 -7.46 -12.91
N ASN A 38 21.79 -7.00 -13.25
CA ASN A 38 23.03 -7.72 -13.00
C ASN A 38 23.46 -7.69 -11.52
N ASN A 39 23.13 -6.60 -10.81
CA ASN A 39 23.42 -6.45 -9.38
C ASN A 39 22.43 -5.45 -8.75
N PRO A 40 21.16 -5.87 -8.56
CA PRO A 40 20.13 -4.95 -8.14
C PRO A 40 20.29 -4.59 -6.66
N LYS A 41 20.18 -3.29 -6.34
CA LYS A 41 20.12 -2.85 -4.93
C LYS A 41 18.87 -3.40 -4.24
N TYR A 42 17.76 -3.44 -4.97
CA TYR A 42 16.48 -3.97 -4.54
C TYR A 42 15.90 -4.82 -5.68
N ASN A 43 15.58 -6.08 -5.40
CA ASN A 43 14.93 -6.97 -6.36
C ASN A 43 13.43 -7.06 -6.04
N TYR A 44 12.66 -6.16 -6.63
CA TYR A 44 11.24 -5.98 -6.34
C TYR A 44 10.38 -7.13 -6.88
N GLU A 45 10.71 -7.69 -8.05
CA GLU A 45 9.97 -8.84 -8.60
C GLU A 45 10.10 -10.06 -7.68
N ASN A 46 11.31 -10.39 -7.23
CA ASN A 46 11.53 -11.50 -6.30
C ASN A 46 10.88 -11.25 -4.93
N ARG A 47 10.86 -9.99 -4.45
CA ARG A 47 10.14 -9.65 -3.20
C ARG A 47 8.65 -9.90 -3.34
N ARG A 48 8.01 -9.41 -4.42
CA ARG A 48 6.60 -9.67 -4.67
C ARG A 48 6.29 -11.16 -4.83
N GLU A 49 7.15 -11.90 -5.51
CA GLU A 49 7.04 -13.36 -5.62
C GLU A 49 7.10 -14.03 -4.24
N ALA A 50 8.09 -13.68 -3.41
CA ALA A 50 8.22 -14.22 -2.06
C ALA A 50 7.02 -13.88 -1.17
N LEU A 51 6.48 -12.67 -1.29
CA LEU A 51 5.28 -12.23 -0.59
C LEU A 51 4.06 -13.07 -1.00
N ARG A 52 3.85 -13.28 -2.31
CA ARG A 52 2.75 -14.14 -2.83
C ARG A 52 2.92 -15.61 -2.43
N ALA A 53 4.15 -16.09 -2.31
CA ALA A 53 4.43 -17.45 -1.85
C ALA A 53 4.22 -17.65 -0.35
N THR A 54 3.96 -16.58 0.42
CA THR A 54 3.92 -16.64 1.87
C THR A 54 2.65 -16.07 2.49
N TRP A 55 2.40 -14.76 2.37
CA TRP A 55 1.30 -14.10 3.10
C TRP A 55 0.42 -13.19 2.26
N ALA A 56 0.91 -12.69 1.13
CA ALA A 56 0.11 -11.85 0.23
C ALA A 56 -0.74 -12.74 -0.69
N PRO A 57 -1.99 -12.35 -1.01
CA PRO A 57 -2.81 -13.08 -1.98
C PRO A 57 -2.13 -13.21 -3.34
N SER A 58 -2.03 -14.44 -3.86
CA SER A 58 -1.28 -14.75 -5.08
C SER A 58 -2.12 -14.69 -6.36
N ASN A 59 -3.44 -14.75 -6.23
CA ASN A 59 -4.41 -14.83 -7.32
C ASN A 59 -5.78 -14.23 -6.91
N GLU A 60 -6.72 -14.16 -7.86
CA GLU A 60 -8.03 -13.55 -7.64
C GLU A 60 -8.87 -14.28 -6.60
N SER A 61 -8.85 -15.62 -6.58
CA SER A 61 -9.63 -16.40 -5.61
C SER A 61 -9.19 -16.11 -4.17
N GLU A 62 -7.89 -16.07 -3.92
CA GLU A 62 -7.34 -15.73 -2.60
C GLU A 62 -7.65 -14.29 -2.19
N ARG A 63 -7.59 -13.34 -3.13
CA ARG A 63 -7.98 -11.93 -2.86
C ARG A 63 -9.46 -11.83 -2.50
N SER A 64 -10.33 -12.39 -3.33
CA SER A 64 -11.79 -12.35 -3.10
C SER A 64 -12.18 -13.02 -1.79
N LYS A 65 -11.50 -14.12 -1.43
CA LYS A 65 -11.66 -14.78 -0.14
C LYS A 65 -11.26 -13.86 1.02
N LEU A 66 -10.08 -13.26 0.96
CA LEU A 66 -9.60 -12.32 1.99
C LEU A 66 -10.55 -11.12 2.17
N GLU A 67 -11.01 -10.54 1.06
CA GLU A 67 -11.93 -9.40 1.04
C GLU A 67 -13.29 -9.77 1.63
N THR A 68 -13.83 -10.95 1.28
CA THR A 68 -15.15 -11.40 1.73
C THR A 68 -15.15 -11.87 3.18
N GLU A 69 -14.14 -12.65 3.59
CA GLU A 69 -14.09 -13.28 4.91
C GLU A 69 -13.54 -12.37 6.00
N SER A 70 -12.56 -11.53 5.68
CA SER A 70 -11.87 -10.69 6.66
C SER A 70 -12.12 -9.19 6.49
N GLY A 71 -12.78 -8.78 5.40
CA GLY A 71 -12.95 -7.36 5.08
C GLY A 71 -11.61 -6.66 4.78
N ILE A 72 -10.59 -7.41 4.36
CA ILE A 72 -9.26 -6.86 4.08
C ILE A 72 -9.03 -6.81 2.57
N VAL A 73 -8.72 -5.62 2.07
CA VAL A 73 -8.22 -5.43 0.70
C VAL A 73 -6.70 -5.30 0.77
N ALA A 74 -5.97 -6.17 0.08
CA ALA A 74 -4.50 -6.10 -0.02
C ALA A 74 -4.06 -5.84 -1.46
N ARG A 75 -3.20 -4.84 -1.68
CA ARG A 75 -2.68 -4.49 -3.01
C ARG A 75 -1.18 -4.14 -2.97
N PHE A 76 -0.47 -4.50 -4.03
CA PHE A 76 0.88 -4.04 -4.31
C PHE A 76 0.83 -2.63 -4.89
N VAL A 77 1.37 -1.64 -4.19
CA VAL A 77 1.27 -0.22 -4.54
C VAL A 77 2.53 0.21 -5.29
N VAL A 78 2.35 0.63 -6.54
CA VAL A 78 3.45 0.92 -7.47
C VAL A 78 3.03 1.95 -8.52
N GLY A 79 3.89 2.96 -8.73
CA GLY A 79 3.78 3.96 -9.80
C GLY A 79 4.39 3.47 -11.11
N HIS A 80 4.61 4.36 -12.07
CA HIS A 80 5.11 4.04 -13.40
C HIS A 80 6.65 4.06 -13.48
N SER A 81 7.22 3.21 -14.31
CA SER A 81 8.62 3.26 -14.71
C SER A 81 8.78 4.01 -16.03
N PRO A 82 9.83 4.84 -16.21
CA PRO A 82 10.17 5.38 -17.52
C PRO A 82 10.77 4.31 -18.46
N ASP A 83 11.18 3.16 -17.92
CA ASP A 83 11.65 2.03 -18.71
C ASP A 83 10.47 1.20 -19.23
N SER A 84 10.29 1.19 -20.55
CA SER A 84 9.18 0.48 -21.21
C SER A 84 9.25 -1.04 -21.03
N GLY A 85 10.44 -1.61 -20.88
CA GLY A 85 10.62 -3.04 -20.62
C GLY A 85 10.16 -3.41 -19.22
N ALA A 86 10.51 -2.60 -18.22
CA ALA A 86 10.07 -2.76 -16.85
C ALA A 86 8.54 -2.59 -16.71
N GLU A 87 7.94 -1.59 -17.38
CA GLU A 87 6.48 -1.46 -17.45
C GLU A 87 5.82 -2.67 -18.10
N ALA A 88 6.35 -3.17 -19.22
CA ALA A 88 5.82 -4.35 -19.90
C ALA A 88 5.91 -5.60 -19.01
N ALA A 89 7.01 -5.78 -18.27
CA ALA A 89 7.17 -6.87 -17.33
C ALA A 89 6.15 -6.80 -16.18
N LEU A 90 5.92 -5.61 -15.61
CA LEU A 90 4.89 -5.43 -14.57
C LEU A 90 3.48 -5.67 -15.11
N ASN A 91 3.18 -5.22 -16.33
CA ASN A 91 1.89 -5.48 -16.97
C ASN A 91 1.65 -6.98 -17.20
N ALA A 92 2.70 -7.74 -17.57
CA ALA A 92 2.62 -9.19 -17.67
C ALA A 92 2.41 -9.85 -16.29
N GLU A 93 3.05 -9.32 -15.24
CA GLU A 93 2.84 -9.77 -13.87
C GLU A 93 1.41 -9.49 -13.39
N GLU A 94 0.85 -8.30 -13.65
CA GLU A 94 -0.55 -7.95 -13.35
C GLU A 94 -1.52 -8.83 -14.13
N ALA A 95 -1.28 -9.09 -15.41
CA ALA A 95 -2.14 -9.98 -16.20
C ALA A 95 -2.15 -11.42 -15.65
N LYS A 96 -1.03 -11.88 -15.08
CA LYS A 96 -0.90 -13.23 -14.51
C LYS A 96 -1.48 -13.34 -13.11
N HIS A 97 -1.17 -12.38 -12.25
CA HIS A 97 -1.44 -12.47 -10.82
C HIS A 97 -2.55 -11.53 -10.37
N GLY A 98 -2.68 -10.37 -10.99
CA GLY A 98 -3.48 -9.25 -10.52
C GLY A 98 -2.95 -8.65 -9.21
N GLY A 99 -3.71 -7.71 -8.66
CA GLY A 99 -3.53 -7.23 -7.30
C GLY A 99 -2.58 -6.04 -7.17
N PHE A 100 -2.20 -5.39 -8.26
CA PHE A 100 -1.55 -4.09 -8.20
C PHE A 100 -2.55 -2.94 -7.99
N MET A 101 -2.13 -1.91 -7.26
CA MET A 101 -2.72 -0.58 -7.23
C MET A 101 -1.74 0.36 -7.94
N ARG A 102 -2.10 0.77 -9.16
CA ARG A 102 -1.29 1.69 -9.98
C ARG A 102 -1.55 3.12 -9.55
N LEU A 103 -0.49 3.85 -9.23
CA LEU A 103 -0.56 5.26 -8.87
C LEU A 103 -0.04 6.13 -10.02
N ASP A 104 -0.67 7.27 -10.25
CA ASP A 104 -0.24 8.25 -11.26
C ASP A 104 0.96 9.07 -10.77
N LEU A 105 2.12 8.40 -10.71
CA LEU A 105 3.43 8.98 -10.44
C LEU A 105 4.51 8.15 -11.12
N VAL A 106 5.64 8.76 -11.46
CA VAL A 106 6.83 8.02 -11.91
C VAL A 106 7.63 7.60 -10.67
N GLU A 107 8.02 6.32 -10.59
CA GLU A 107 8.79 5.77 -9.48
C GLU A 107 10.18 6.39 -9.41
N GLY A 108 10.54 6.81 -8.20
CA GLY A 108 11.82 7.43 -7.90
C GLY A 108 12.05 7.47 -6.40
N TYR A 109 13.29 7.29 -5.96
CA TYR A 109 13.60 7.30 -4.52
C TYR A 109 13.23 8.63 -3.85
N ALA A 110 13.41 9.75 -4.55
CA ALA A 110 13.02 11.08 -4.07
C ALA A 110 11.49 11.24 -3.94
N ASP A 111 10.71 10.42 -4.64
CA ASP A 111 9.25 10.50 -4.72
C ASP A 111 8.54 9.59 -3.71
N LEU A 112 9.25 8.83 -2.87
CA LEU A 112 8.64 7.96 -1.86
C LEU A 112 7.64 8.68 -0.92
N PRO A 113 7.89 9.92 -0.46
CA PRO A 113 6.89 10.66 0.30
C PRO A 113 5.64 10.99 -0.53
N ARG A 114 5.82 11.41 -1.79
CA ARG A 114 4.71 11.73 -2.71
C ARG A 114 3.89 10.48 -3.02
N LYS A 115 4.55 9.34 -3.24
CA LYS A 115 3.91 8.04 -3.40
C LYS A 115 3.04 7.67 -2.21
N THR A 116 3.54 7.89 -1.00
CA THR A 116 2.78 7.61 0.24
C THR A 116 1.52 8.48 0.33
N LEU A 117 1.60 9.77 -0.04
CA LEU A 117 0.44 10.66 -0.07
C LEU A 117 -0.59 10.22 -1.12
N LEU A 118 -0.14 9.96 -2.35
CA LEU A 118 -1.00 9.51 -3.45
C LEU A 118 -1.65 8.15 -3.16
N PHE A 119 -0.94 7.27 -2.45
CA PHE A 119 -1.49 6.02 -1.94
C PHE A 119 -2.68 6.27 -1.01
N PHE A 120 -2.51 7.11 0.03
CA PHE A 120 -3.61 7.41 0.95
C PHE A 120 -4.78 8.09 0.24
N GLU A 121 -4.51 9.07 -0.62
CA GLU A 121 -5.53 9.75 -1.41
C GLU A 121 -6.33 8.76 -2.28
N THR A 122 -5.63 7.87 -2.98
CA THR A 122 -6.26 6.89 -3.87
C THR A 122 -7.11 5.90 -3.08
N VAL A 123 -6.63 5.44 -1.93
CA VAL A 123 -7.40 4.55 -1.05
C VAL A 123 -8.67 5.25 -0.55
N LEU A 124 -8.56 6.48 -0.02
CA LEU A 124 -9.70 7.23 0.50
C LEU A 124 -10.72 7.61 -0.58
N ARG A 125 -10.28 7.76 -1.83
CA ARG A 125 -11.17 8.02 -2.97
C ARG A 125 -11.93 6.77 -3.45
N GLN A 126 -11.33 5.60 -3.32
CA GLN A 126 -11.86 4.35 -3.92
C GLN A 126 -12.50 3.40 -2.91
N TYR A 127 -12.20 3.56 -1.63
CA TYR A 127 -12.59 2.65 -0.56
C TYR A 127 -13.05 3.43 0.68
N ASP A 128 -13.88 2.78 1.50
CA ASP A 128 -14.21 3.23 2.86
C ASP A 128 -13.56 2.30 3.90
N PRO A 129 -12.23 2.42 4.17
CA PRO A 129 -11.55 1.59 5.15
C PRO A 129 -11.68 2.12 6.57
N GLN A 130 -11.80 1.22 7.55
CA GLN A 130 -11.63 1.59 8.96
C GLN A 130 -10.17 1.91 9.29
N TYR A 131 -9.21 1.16 8.73
CA TYR A 131 -7.77 1.45 8.84
C TYR A 131 -7.08 1.31 7.48
N ILE A 132 -6.06 2.15 7.25
CA ILE A 132 -5.13 1.99 6.13
C ILE A 132 -3.79 1.53 6.70
N VAL A 133 -3.31 0.37 6.24
CA VAL A 133 -2.04 -0.23 6.65
C VAL A 133 -1.06 -0.08 5.50
N LYS A 134 -0.03 0.76 5.68
CA LYS A 134 1.11 0.86 4.77
C LYS A 134 2.23 -0.06 5.26
N VAL A 135 2.66 -1.01 4.43
CA VAL A 135 3.84 -1.88 4.70
C VAL A 135 4.81 -1.84 3.54
N ASP A 136 6.09 -2.10 3.80
CA ASP A 136 7.10 -2.25 2.76
C ASP A 136 7.16 -3.72 2.30
N ASP A 137 7.71 -3.98 1.12
CA ASP A 137 7.73 -5.31 0.50
C ASP A 137 8.83 -6.25 1.00
N ASP A 138 9.59 -5.84 2.02
CA ASP A 138 10.50 -6.68 2.79
C ASP A 138 9.99 -6.96 4.21
N VAL A 139 8.69 -6.78 4.44
CA VAL A 139 7.98 -7.08 5.70
C VAL A 139 7.09 -8.31 5.55
N TYR A 140 6.97 -9.08 6.63
CA TYR A 140 5.98 -10.14 6.77
C TYR A 140 4.81 -9.66 7.63
N LEU A 141 3.59 -9.67 7.08
CA LEU A 141 2.37 -9.26 7.79
C LEU A 141 1.44 -10.44 8.04
N ARG A 142 0.93 -10.54 9.27
CA ARG A 142 -0.09 -11.51 9.68
C ARG A 142 -1.49 -10.98 9.39
N LEU A 143 -1.96 -11.16 8.14
CA LEU A 143 -3.29 -10.70 7.71
C LEU A 143 -4.42 -11.28 8.58
N ASP A 144 -4.26 -12.52 9.05
CA ASP A 144 -5.20 -13.19 9.97
C ASP A 144 -5.38 -12.47 11.31
N ARG A 145 -4.43 -11.61 11.71
CA ARG A 145 -4.46 -10.87 12.98
C ARG A 145 -4.97 -9.45 12.83
N VAL A 146 -5.08 -8.94 11.60
CA VAL A 146 -5.50 -7.55 11.34
C VAL A 146 -6.91 -7.26 11.85
N PRO A 147 -7.93 -8.14 11.70
CA PRO A 147 -9.28 -7.83 12.18
C PRO A 147 -9.34 -7.63 13.70
N ALA A 148 -8.74 -8.54 14.46
CA ALA A 148 -8.66 -8.42 15.92
C ALA A 148 -7.84 -7.19 16.36
N ALA A 149 -6.78 -6.84 15.62
CA ALA A 149 -5.99 -5.64 15.89
C ALA A 149 -6.80 -4.36 15.65
N VAL A 150 -7.57 -4.30 14.56
CA VAL A 150 -8.48 -3.17 14.24
C VAL A 150 -9.52 -2.95 15.34
N GLU A 151 -10.13 -4.02 15.86
CA GLU A 151 -11.06 -3.94 16.99
C GLU A 151 -10.38 -3.36 18.24
N GLN A 152 -9.19 -3.86 18.56
CA GLN A 152 -8.41 -3.37 19.69
C GLN A 152 -8.04 -1.89 19.54
N TRP A 153 -7.54 -1.48 18.37
CA TRP A 153 -7.15 -0.08 18.09
C TRP A 153 -8.34 0.87 18.17
N ALA A 154 -9.49 0.46 17.65
CA ALA A 154 -10.72 1.23 17.75
C ALA A 154 -11.18 1.39 19.20
N SER A 155 -11.08 0.33 20.02
CA SER A 155 -11.49 0.37 21.43
C SER A 155 -10.71 1.37 22.28
N VAL A 156 -9.47 1.69 21.88
CA VAL A 156 -8.58 2.64 22.57
C VAL A 156 -8.47 3.98 21.86
N GLY A 157 -9.20 4.18 20.76
CA GLY A 157 -9.18 5.41 19.97
C GLY A 157 -7.81 5.70 19.33
N ALA A 158 -7.09 4.67 18.88
CA ALA A 158 -5.79 4.84 18.24
C ALA A 158 -5.94 5.10 16.74
N ASP A 159 -5.60 6.32 16.30
CA ASP A 159 -5.69 6.73 14.88
C ASP A 159 -4.42 6.43 14.08
N TYR A 160 -3.24 6.46 14.72
CA TYR A 160 -1.95 6.25 14.07
C TYR A 160 -1.07 5.34 14.92
N ILE A 161 -0.73 4.17 14.37
CA ILE A 161 -0.07 3.08 15.10
C ILE A 161 1.16 2.63 14.34
N GLY A 162 2.23 2.32 15.07
CA GLY A 162 3.43 1.73 14.52
C GLY A 162 4.56 1.71 15.54
N CYS A 163 5.73 1.22 15.10
CA CYS A 163 6.96 1.33 15.87
C CYS A 163 7.48 2.77 15.82
N MET A 164 6.86 3.64 16.61
CA MET A 164 7.21 5.06 16.67
C MET A 164 8.59 5.22 17.32
N LYS A 165 9.56 5.75 16.56
CA LYS A 165 10.82 6.19 17.15
C LYS A 165 10.60 7.49 17.91
N ASN A 166 10.93 7.50 19.20
CA ASN A 166 10.98 8.68 20.03
C ASN A 166 12.45 9.09 20.29
N GLY A 167 12.67 10.33 20.70
CA GLY A 167 14.00 10.84 21.04
C GLY A 167 14.60 11.80 20.01
N GLN A 168 15.88 12.13 20.20
CA GLN A 168 16.56 13.19 19.45
C GLN A 168 16.90 12.72 18.02
N VAL A 169 16.42 13.45 17.01
CA VAL A 169 16.75 13.20 15.60
C VAL A 169 18.14 13.77 15.30
N ILE A 170 19.14 12.91 15.17
CA ILE A 170 20.50 13.31 14.76
C ILE A 170 20.54 13.36 13.23
N LYS A 171 20.60 14.58 12.68
CA LYS A 171 20.64 14.81 11.22
C LYS A 171 22.05 14.70 10.63
N THR A 172 23.07 14.74 11.47
CA THR A 172 24.49 14.69 11.09
C THR A 172 25.21 13.76 12.05
N PRO A 173 25.40 12.48 11.69
CA PRO A 173 26.25 11.59 12.46
C PRO A 173 27.70 12.11 12.42
N ARG A 174 28.39 12.08 13.56
CA ARG A 174 29.83 12.34 13.63
C ARG A 174 30.63 11.16 13.09
#